data_AF-A0A4Q4WV82-F1
#
_entry.id   AF-A0A4Q4WV82-F1
#
_cell.length_a   1.000
_cell.length_b   1.000
_cell.length_c   1.000
_cell.angle_alpha   90.00
_cell.angle_beta   90.00
_cell.angle_gamma   90.00
#
_symmetry.space_group_name_H-M   'P 1'
#
loop_
_entity.id
_entity.type
_entity.pdbx_description
1 polymer ?
#
loop_
_entity_poly.entity_id
_entity_poly.type
_entity_poly.pdbx_seq_one_letter_code
_entity_poly.pdbx_strand_id
1 'polypeptide(L)'
;MALCWRCIARAPLTSFSRESTSALMHAMNGRSRLKPPPPTDYIGNVVAHGRPELTFGEIVARGAFPRLADLVHASNIEVDDALYWAAVEWVAGSPISDVSGFTIMGSWPPPGRNELARSHGA
;
A
#
# COMPACT_ATOMS: atom_id res chain seq x y z
N MET A 1 -1.20 -8.15 -4.22
CA MET A 1 -2.08 -7.50 -3.23
C MET A 1 -3.56 -7.58 -3.59
N ALA A 2 -3.95 -7.26 -4.83
CA ALA A 2 -5.35 -7.30 -5.28
C ALA A 2 -6.08 -8.65 -5.01
N LEU A 3 -5.42 -9.79 -5.27
CA LEU A 3 -6.00 -11.11 -4.98
C LEU A 3 -6.25 -11.31 -3.48
N CYS A 4 -5.26 -10.96 -2.64
CA CYS A 4 -5.38 -11.09 -1.19
C CYS A 4 -6.49 -10.20 -0.63
N TRP A 5 -6.56 -8.94 -1.07
CA TRP A 5 -7.63 -8.02 -0.69
C TRP A 5 -9.00 -8.60 -1.03
N ARG A 6 -9.16 -9.14 -2.24
CA ARG A 6 -10.40 -9.81 -2.66
C ARG A 6 -10.75 -11.03 -1.82
N CYS A 7 -9.78 -11.88 -1.50
CA CYS A 7 -10.01 -13.07 -0.67
C CYS A 7 -10.39 -12.68 0.76
N ILE A 8 -9.66 -11.74 1.37
CA ILE A 8 -9.93 -11.24 2.72
C ILE A 8 -11.28 -10.56 2.77
N ALA A 9 -11.65 -9.77 1.76
CA ALA A 9 -12.94 -9.08 1.68
C ALA A 9 -14.14 -10.04 1.54
N ARG A 10 -13.93 -11.29 1.09
CA ARG A 10 -15.00 -12.30 1.01
C ARG A 10 -15.35 -12.91 2.36
N ALA A 11 -14.38 -13.08 3.26
CA ALA A 11 -14.59 -13.70 4.57
C ALA A 11 -15.61 -12.95 5.45
N PRO A 12 -15.61 -11.60 5.53
CA PRO A 12 -16.51 -10.84 6.39
C PRO A 12 -17.91 -10.57 5.80
N LEU A 13 -18.25 -11.04 4.59
CA LEU A 13 -19.57 -10.79 3.99
C LEU A 13 -20.76 -11.36 4.79
N THR A 14 -20.50 -12.24 5.75
CA THR A 14 -21.50 -12.73 6.71
C THR A 14 -21.80 -11.73 7.83
N SER A 15 -20.91 -10.75 8.03
CA SER A 15 -20.92 -9.81 9.15
C SER A 15 -20.97 -8.34 8.72
N PHE A 16 -20.64 -8.05 7.46
CA PHE A 16 -20.63 -6.71 6.89
C PHE A 16 -21.52 -6.64 5.64
N SER A 17 -22.16 -5.49 5.45
CA SER A 17 -22.98 -5.23 4.26
C SER A 17 -22.09 -5.16 3.01
N ARG A 18 -22.67 -5.51 1.85
CA ARG A 18 -22.02 -5.29 0.55
C ARG A 18 -21.74 -3.82 0.28
N GLU A 19 -22.53 -2.92 0.88
CA GLU A 19 -22.37 -1.47 0.76
C GLU A 19 -21.30 -0.91 1.70
N SER A 20 -20.82 -1.70 2.68
CA SER A 20 -19.75 -1.27 3.57
C SER A 20 -18.46 -1.08 2.77
N THR A 21 -17.67 -0.07 3.14
CA THR A 21 -16.39 0.22 2.49
C THR A 21 -15.27 -0.68 3.06
N SER A 22 -14.33 -1.04 2.20
CA SER A 22 -13.09 -1.69 2.55
C SER A 22 -11.96 -0.95 1.84
N ALA A 23 -10.92 -0.60 2.60
CA ALA A 23 -9.72 0.03 2.07
C ALA A 23 -8.54 -0.94 2.16
N LEU A 24 -7.70 -0.98 1.14
CA LEU A 24 -6.42 -1.67 1.18
C LEU A 24 -5.31 -0.66 1.48
N MET A 25 -4.84 -0.59 2.73
CA MET A 25 -3.65 0.20 3.03
C MET A 25 -2.39 -0.62 2.76
N HIS A 26 -1.52 -0.11 1.92
CA HIS A 26 -0.28 -0.79 1.57
C HIS A 26 0.94 0.14 1.55
N ALA A 27 2.02 -0.34 2.13
CA ALA A 27 3.23 0.45 2.37
C ALA A 27 4.02 0.69 1.08
N MET A 28 4.39 1.95 0.87
CA MET A 28 5.20 2.43 -0.26
C MET A 28 6.55 2.91 0.23
N ASN A 29 7.61 2.46 -0.43
CA ASN A 29 8.96 2.98 -0.19
C ASN A 29 9.15 4.29 -0.95
N GLY A 30 9.36 5.38 -0.22
CA GLY A 30 9.55 6.72 -0.77
C GLY A 30 10.98 7.07 -1.12
N ARG A 31 11.98 6.25 -0.76
CA ARG A 31 13.41 6.58 -0.94
C ARG A 31 13.78 6.89 -2.39
N SER A 32 13.22 6.17 -3.36
CA SER A 32 13.45 6.45 -4.79
C SER A 32 12.45 7.44 -5.40
N ARG A 33 11.45 7.88 -4.62
CA ARG A 33 10.36 8.73 -5.10
C ARG A 33 10.62 10.20 -4.77
N LEU A 34 11.24 10.46 -3.63
CA LEU A 34 11.60 11.81 -3.17
C LEU A 34 12.63 12.48 -4.08
N LYS A 35 12.52 13.80 -4.23
CA LYS A 35 13.44 14.64 -5.01
C LYS A 35 13.96 15.82 -4.16
N PRO A 36 15.25 15.83 -3.76
CA PRO A 36 16.25 14.80 -3.98
C PRO A 36 15.97 13.52 -3.15
N PRO A 37 16.47 12.35 -3.58
CA PRO A 37 16.36 11.13 -2.79
C PRO A 37 17.15 11.28 -1.48
N PRO A 38 16.66 10.71 -0.36
CA PRO A 38 17.41 10.68 0.89
C PRO A 38 18.74 9.91 0.74
N PRO A 39 19.72 10.18 1.61
CA PRO A 39 20.98 9.44 1.64
C PRO A 39 20.76 7.93 1.69
N THR A 40 21.62 7.16 1.02
CA THR A 40 21.51 5.69 0.96
C THR A 40 21.62 5.03 2.35
N ASP A 41 22.35 5.68 3.27
CA ASP A 41 22.53 5.29 4.67
C ASP A 41 21.45 5.87 5.60
N TYR A 42 20.39 6.50 5.06
CA TYR A 42 19.29 7.01 5.85
C TYR A 42 18.55 5.88 6.60
N ILE A 43 18.78 5.84 7.92
CA ILE A 43 18.24 4.83 8.83
C ILE A 43 16.77 5.04 9.20
N GLY A 44 16.20 6.20 8.86
CA GLY A 44 14.81 6.53 9.18
C GLY A 44 13.78 5.88 8.25
N ASN A 45 12.51 6.01 8.61
CA ASN A 45 11.39 5.53 7.78
C ASN A 45 11.03 6.56 6.70
N VAL A 46 10.92 6.09 5.45
CA VAL A 46 10.39 6.87 4.33
C VAL A 46 9.24 6.07 3.72
N VAL A 47 8.12 6.06 4.44
CA VAL A 47 6.96 5.21 4.13
C VAL A 47 5.70 6.05 4.07
N ALA A 48 4.94 5.87 3.01
CA ALA A 48 3.57 6.36 2.88
C ALA A 48 2.67 5.17 2.50
N HIS A 49 1.36 5.39 2.48
CA HIS A 49 0.40 4.34 2.14
C HIS A 49 -0.34 4.69 0.84
N GLY A 50 -0.37 3.75 -0.10
CA GLY A 50 -1.43 3.72 -1.09
C GLY A 50 -2.72 3.23 -0.43
N ARG A 51 -3.86 3.83 -0.77
CA ARG A 51 -5.16 3.51 -0.16
C ARG A 51 -6.30 3.50 -1.19
N PRO A 52 -6.38 2.49 -2.08
CA PRO A 52 -7.58 2.27 -2.85
C PRO A 52 -8.70 1.81 -1.91
N GLU A 53 -9.90 2.35 -2.13
CA GLU A 53 -11.09 2.08 -1.33
C GLU A 53 -12.26 1.74 -2.27
N LEU A 54 -13.00 0.69 -1.92
CA LEU A 54 -14.17 0.21 -2.65
C LEU A 54 -15.18 -0.38 -1.66
N THR A 55 -16.40 -0.61 -2.11
CA THR A 55 -17.36 -1.39 -1.33
C THR A 55 -17.02 -2.89 -1.35
N PHE A 56 -17.41 -3.63 -0.32
CA PHE A 56 -17.29 -5.09 -0.30
C PHE A 56 -17.96 -5.74 -1.52
N GLY A 57 -19.12 -5.20 -1.95
CA GLY A 57 -19.85 -5.65 -3.13
C GLY A 57 -19.03 -5.58 -4.41
N GLU A 58 -18.35 -4.44 -4.65
CA GLU A 58 -17.48 -4.24 -5.80
C GLU A 58 -16.25 -5.16 -5.79
N ILE A 59 -15.64 -5.35 -4.62
CA ILE A 59 -14.42 -6.16 -4.48
C ILE A 59 -14.71 -7.64 -4.81
N VAL A 60 -15.84 -8.16 -4.33
CA VAL A 60 -16.18 -9.59 -4.47
C VAL A 60 -16.96 -9.91 -5.73
N ALA A 61 -17.35 -8.90 -6.52
CA ALA A 61 -18.08 -9.07 -7.77
C ALA A 61 -17.36 -10.04 -8.73
N ARG A 62 -18.15 -10.72 -9.57
CA ARG A 62 -17.59 -11.57 -10.63
C ARG A 62 -16.82 -10.68 -11.60
N GLY A 63 -15.64 -11.13 -12.01
CA GLY A 63 -14.79 -10.36 -12.93
C GLY A 63 -14.11 -9.12 -12.33
N ALA A 64 -14.21 -8.86 -11.01
CA ALA A 64 -13.62 -7.66 -10.40
C ALA A 64 -12.07 -7.61 -10.42
N PHE A 65 -11.41 -8.75 -10.61
CA PHE A 65 -9.96 -8.86 -10.39
C PHE A 65 -9.09 -7.90 -11.24
N PRO A 66 -9.32 -7.73 -12.57
CA PRO A 66 -8.56 -6.76 -13.36
C PRO A 66 -8.69 -5.33 -12.81
N ARG A 67 -9.93 -4.86 -12.54
CA ARG A 67 -10.18 -3.54 -11.93
C ARG A 67 -9.47 -3.37 -10.59
N LEU A 68 -9.45 -4.41 -9.75
CA LEU A 68 -8.73 -4.37 -8.47
C LEU A 68 -7.22 -4.27 -8.66
N ALA A 69 -6.65 -4.98 -9.64
CA ALA A 69 -5.23 -4.89 -9.96
C ALA A 69 -4.87 -3.49 -10.46
N ASP A 70 -5.70 -2.89 -11.32
CA ASP A 70 -5.51 -1.54 -11.85
C ASP A 70 -5.58 -0.48 -10.74
N LEU A 71 -6.54 -0.59 -9.80
CA LEU A 71 -6.65 0.33 -8.66
C LEU A 71 -5.46 0.24 -7.71
N VAL A 72 -4.99 -0.98 -7.43
CA VAL A 72 -3.77 -1.17 -6.63
C VAL A 72 -2.56 -0.58 -7.34
N HIS A 73 -2.48 -0.72 -8.66
CA HIS A 73 -1.40 -0.14 -9.43
C HIS A 73 -1.46 1.40 -9.47
N ALA A 74 -2.64 1.98 -9.71
CA ALA A 74 -2.86 3.42 -9.72
C ALA A 74 -2.50 4.06 -8.38
N SER A 75 -3.01 3.49 -7.27
CA SER A 75 -2.67 3.96 -5.91
C SER A 75 -1.19 3.79 -5.55
N ASN A 76 -0.46 2.91 -6.24
CA ASN A 76 1.00 2.86 -6.13
C ASN A 76 1.69 3.98 -6.88
N ILE A 77 1.14 4.45 -8.01
CA ILE A 77 1.72 5.56 -8.78
C ILE A 77 1.40 6.91 -8.13
N GLU A 78 0.19 7.07 -7.58
CA GLU A 78 -0.29 8.31 -6.95
C GLU A 78 0.54 8.73 -5.72
N VAL A 79 1.23 7.79 -5.08
CA VAL A 79 2.12 8.09 -3.95
C VAL A 79 3.46 8.59 -4.49
N ASP A 80 3.53 9.88 -4.82
CA ASP A 80 4.70 10.53 -5.42
C ASP A 80 5.38 11.52 -4.45
N ASP A 81 6.43 12.19 -4.94
CA ASP A 81 7.19 13.21 -4.20
C ASP A 81 6.28 14.30 -3.61
N ALA A 82 5.30 14.77 -4.39
CA ALA A 82 4.38 15.82 -3.96
C ALA A 82 3.49 15.34 -2.81
N LEU A 83 3.00 14.11 -2.87
CA LEU A 83 2.20 13.54 -1.78
C LEU A 83 3.01 13.37 -0.49
N TYR A 84 4.28 12.96 -0.58
CA TYR A 84 5.15 12.89 0.60
C TYR A 84 5.34 14.26 1.25
N TRP A 85 5.59 15.30 0.46
CA TRP A 85 5.76 16.65 1.00
C TRP A 85 4.48 17.21 1.59
N ALA A 86 3.34 17.03 0.92
CA ALA A 86 2.04 17.43 1.46
C ALA A 86 1.74 16.75 2.81
N ALA A 87 2.11 15.47 2.97
CA ALA A 87 1.97 14.78 4.25
C ALA A 87 2.87 15.35 5.34
N VAL A 88 4.13 15.69 5.02
CA VAL A 88 5.07 16.33 5.96
C VAL A 88 4.54 17.70 6.41
N GLU A 89 4.08 18.53 5.47
CA GLU A 89 3.50 19.84 5.76
C GLU A 89 2.26 19.73 6.65
N TRP A 90 1.38 18.79 6.34
CA TRP A 90 0.17 18.54 7.12
C TRP A 90 0.48 18.09 8.55
N VAL A 91 1.43 17.17 8.75
CA VAL A 91 1.86 16.71 10.08
C VAL A 91 2.51 17.85 10.86
N ALA A 92 3.38 18.63 10.22
CA ALA A 92 4.05 19.77 10.87
C ALA A 92 3.06 20.85 11.34
N GLY A 93 1.91 20.98 10.66
CA GLY A 93 0.84 21.91 10.99
C GLY A 93 -0.25 21.38 11.95
N SER A 94 -0.24 20.09 12.33
CA SER A 94 -1.36 19.46 13.05
C SER A 94 -1.01 19.01 14.47
N PRO A 95 -1.84 19.33 15.49
CA PRO A 95 -1.79 18.68 16.80
C PRO A 95 -2.52 17.31 16.70
N ILE A 96 -1.78 16.22 16.44
CA ILE A 96 -2.35 14.88 16.18
C ILE A 96 -2.86 14.24 17.48
N SER A 97 -4.14 13.80 17.53
CA SER A 97 -4.76 13.26 18.76
C SER A 97 -5.62 11.98 18.66
N ASP A 98 -5.81 11.31 17.51
CA ASP A 98 -6.56 10.03 17.49
C ASP A 98 -6.13 9.07 16.36
N VAL A 99 -6.04 7.77 16.68
CA VAL A 99 -5.66 6.68 15.78
C VAL A 99 -6.45 5.40 16.16
N SER A 100 -7.66 5.21 15.65
CA SER A 100 -8.41 3.97 15.86
C SER A 100 -9.08 3.42 14.58
N GLY A 101 -8.91 2.11 14.34
CA GLY A 101 -9.72 1.30 13.41
C GLY A 101 -9.21 1.07 11.98
N PHE A 102 -8.02 0.48 11.76
CA PHE A 102 -7.53 0.18 10.40
C PHE A 102 -6.78 -1.14 10.27
N THR A 103 -6.92 -1.80 9.11
CA THR A 103 -6.11 -2.97 8.71
C THR A 103 -5.03 -2.53 7.72
N ILE A 104 -3.77 -2.88 8.01
CA ILE A 104 -2.58 -2.48 7.26
C ILE A 104 -1.94 -3.73 6.65
N MET A 105 -1.71 -3.75 5.34
CA MET A 105 -0.99 -4.83 4.66
C MET A 105 0.39 -4.31 4.21
N GLY A 106 1.43 -4.64 4.96
CA GLY A 106 2.82 -4.38 4.55
C GLY A 106 3.33 -5.48 3.62
N SER A 107 3.93 -5.11 2.49
CA SER A 107 4.74 -6.04 1.68
C SER A 107 6.20 -5.62 1.70
N TRP A 108 7.08 -6.50 2.13
CA TRP A 108 8.53 -6.33 2.07
C TRP A 108 9.10 -7.37 1.11
N PRO A 109 9.37 -7.05 -0.16
CA PRO A 109 10.20 -7.91 -0.98
C PRO A 109 11.62 -7.97 -0.36
N PRO A 110 12.21 -9.17 -0.19
CA PRO A 110 13.52 -9.28 0.44
C PRO A 110 14.61 -8.63 -0.44
N PRO A 111 15.54 -7.86 0.14
CA PRO A 111 16.70 -7.39 -0.59
C PRO A 111 17.60 -8.57 -1.00
N GLY A 112 17.92 -8.68 -2.29
CA GLY A 112 19.18 -9.28 -2.77
C GLY A 112 19.38 -10.81 -2.70
N ARG A 113 18.34 -11.66 -2.61
CA ARG A 113 18.54 -13.12 -2.48
C ARG A 113 18.84 -13.88 -3.80
N ASN A 114 19.16 -13.19 -4.89
CA ASN A 114 19.34 -13.81 -6.22
C ASN A 114 20.78 -13.75 -6.78
N GLU A 115 21.73 -13.13 -6.10
CA GLU A 115 23.12 -13.02 -6.60
C GLU A 115 24.04 -14.16 -6.13
N LEU A 116 23.69 -14.89 -5.07
CA LEU A 116 24.48 -16.03 -4.58
C LEU A 116 24.18 -17.36 -5.30
N ALA A 117 23.06 -17.49 -6.03
CA ALA A 117 22.69 -18.74 -6.69
C ALA A 117 23.31 -18.90 -8.10
N ARG A 118 23.98 -17.87 -8.64
CA ARG A 118 24.60 -17.90 -9.98
C ARG A 118 26.11 -18.13 -9.97
N SER A 119 26.75 -18.24 -8.81
CA SER A 119 28.22 -18.42 -8.72
C SER A 119 28.66 -19.86 -8.46
N HIS A 120 27.77 -20.85 -8.41
CA HIS A 120 28.10 -22.27 -8.18
C HIS A 120 27.57 -23.21 -9.28
N GLY A 121 27.40 -22.69 -10.49
CA GLY A 121 27.03 -23.47 -11.67
C GLY A 121 27.87 -23.07 -12.88
N ALA A 122 29.16 -23.41 -12.84
CA ALA A 122 30.05 -23.46 -13.99
C ALA A 122 31.05 -24.61 -13.78
#